data_AF-A0A354Z4S2-F1
#
_entry.id   AF-A0A354Z4S2-F1
#
_cell.length_a   1.000
_cell.length_b   1.000
_cell.length_c   1.000
_cell.angle_alpha   90.00
_cell.angle_beta   90.00
_cell.angle_gamma   90.00
#
_symmetry.space_group_name_H-M   'P 1'
#
loop_
_entity.id
_entity.type
_entity.pdbx_description
1 polymer ?
#
loop_
_entity_poly.entity_id
_entity_poly.type
_entity_poly.pdbx_seq_one_letter_code
_entity_poly.pdbx_strand_id
1 'polypeptide(L)' 'IYHMAAVVGVYRVLAEPTKVLAVNIAACERLLRAVNDSGWKPQVVLASSSEVYGHTIESLLSE' A
#
# COMPACT_ATOMS: atom_id res chain seq x y z
N ILE A 1 4.90 7.02 12.44
CA ILE A 1 4.63 7.52 11.08
C ILE A 1 3.41 6.78 10.55
N TYR A 2 2.32 7.49 10.28
CA TYR A 2 1.14 6.93 9.63
C TYR A 2 1.23 7.26 8.13
N HIS A 3 1.56 6.28 7.30
CA HIS A 3 1.73 6.48 5.87
C HIS A 3 0.40 6.24 5.14
N MET A 4 -0.36 7.32 4.96
CA MET A 4 -1.68 7.33 4.30
C MET A 4 -1.62 7.84 2.85
N ALA A 5 -0.43 8.19 2.35
CA ALA A 5 -0.27 8.72 1.00
C ALA A 5 -0.31 7.58 -0.02
N ALA A 6 -1.40 7.50 -0.79
CA ALA A 6 -1.62 6.48 -1.80
C ALA A 6 -2.55 6.99 -2.91
N VAL A 7 -2.44 6.41 -4.10
CA VAL A 7 -3.53 6.38 -5.08
C VAL A 7 -4.48 5.26 -4.65
N VAL A 8 -5.74 5.60 -4.43
CA VAL A 8 -6.78 4.68 -3.93
C VAL A 8 -7.94 4.54 -4.90
N GLY A 9 -8.63 3.39 -4.84
CA GLY A 9 -9.79 3.04 -5.65
C GLY A 9 -9.44 2.22 -6.89
N VAL A 10 -10.03 1.02 -7.01
CA VAL A 10 -9.76 0.03 -8.08
C VAL A 10 -9.79 0.65 -9.48
N TYR A 11 -10.79 1.47 -9.79
CA TYR A 11 -10.90 2.08 -11.13
C TYR A 11 -9.75 3.03 -11.46
N ARG A 12 -9.30 3.83 -10.47
CA ARG A 12 -8.13 4.70 -10.63
C ARG A 12 -6.84 3.90 -10.77
N VAL A 13 -6.75 2.77 -10.09
CA VAL A 13 -5.60 1.88 -10.20
C VAL A 13 -5.45 1.35 -11.62
N LEU A 14 -6.56 0.98 -12.25
CA LEU A 14 -6.58 0.51 -13.64
C LEU A 14 -6.36 1.64 -14.66
N ALA A 15 -6.89 2.83 -14.39
CA ALA A 15 -6.76 3.98 -15.29
C ALA A 15 -5.36 4.63 -15.27
N GLU A 16 -4.69 4.63 -14.11
CA GLU A 16 -3.41 5.32 -13.89
C GLU A 16 -2.34 4.40 -13.26
N PRO A 17 -2.01 3.23 -13.86
CA PRO A 17 -1.19 2.20 -13.22
C PRO A 17 0.24 2.67 -12.92
N THR A 18 0.83 3.50 -13.79
CA THR A 18 2.17 4.06 -13.56
C THR A 18 2.22 4.97 -12.33
N LYS A 19 1.15 5.73 -12.08
CA LYS A 19 1.03 6.60 -10.91
C LYS A 19 0.84 5.80 -9.63
N VAL A 20 0.08 4.70 -9.68
CA VAL A 20 -0.01 3.75 -8.56
C VAL A 20 1.36 3.19 -8.21
N LEU A 21 2.12 2.71 -9.20
CA LEU A 21 3.48 2.21 -8.96
C LEU A 21 4.39 3.29 -8.38
N ALA A 22 4.32 4.51 -8.90
CA ALA A 22 5.15 5.61 -8.41
C ALA A 22 4.84 6.01 -6.96
N VAL A 23 3.57 5.98 -6.54
CA VAL A 23 3.13 6.39 -5.21
C VAL A 23 3.10 5.20 -4.23
N ASN A 24 2.26 4.21 -4.48
CA ASN A 24 1.97 3.15 -3.51
C ASN A 24 3.17 2.21 -3.32
N ILE A 25 4.03 2.06 -4.33
CA ILE A 25 5.21 1.20 -4.26
C ILE A 25 6.48 2.04 -4.05
N ALA A 26 6.86 2.85 -5.04
CA ALA A 26 8.16 3.50 -5.02
C ALA A 26 8.28 4.59 -3.93
N ALA A 27 7.22 5.35 -3.65
CA ALA A 27 7.27 6.35 -2.57
C ALA A 27 7.25 5.71 -1.18
N CYS A 28 6.48 4.64 -0.99
CA CYS A 28 6.49 3.84 0.22
C CYS A 28 7.89 3.26 0.49
N GLU A 29 8.52 2.69 -0.54
CA GLU A 29 9.89 2.16 -0.45
C GLU A 29 10.90 3.24 -0.04
N ARG A 30 10.83 4.44 -0.63
CA ARG A 30 11.70 5.57 -0.25
C ARG A 30 11.52 5.97 1.20
N LEU A 31 10.28 5.97 1.69
CA LEU A 31 9.98 6.25 3.10
C LEU A 31 10.61 5.19 4.01
N LEU A 32 10.48 3.91 3.66
CA LEU A 32 11.05 2.81 4.44
C LEU A 32 12.58 2.86 4.47
N ARG A 33 13.24 3.20 3.34
CA ARG A 33 14.69 3.47 3.32
C ARG A 33 15.07 4.62 4.23
N ALA A 34 14.36 5.76 4.14
CA ALA A 34 14.63 6.91 4.99
C ALA A 34 14.45 6.59 6.49
N VAL A 35 13.45 5.78 6.84
CA VAL A 35 13.24 5.30 8.20
C VAL A 35 14.41 4.44 8.68
N ASN A 36 14.87 3.51 7.84
CA ASN A 36 16.03 2.67 8.13
C ASN A 36 17.31 3.52 8.33
N ASP A 37 17.54 4.48 7.44
CA ASP A 37 18.75 5.30 7.42
C ASP A 37 18.74 6.39 8.51
N SER A 38 17.56 6.72 9.06
CA SER A 38 17.43 7.77 10.08
C SER A 38 18.14 7.46 11.40
N GLY A 39 18.37 6.18 11.72
CA GLY A 39 18.89 5.75 13.03
C GLY A 39 17.90 5.86 14.20
N TRP A 40 16.77 6.55 14.02
CA TRP A 40 15.76 6.81 15.06
C TRP A 40 14.74 5.67 15.22
N LYS A 41 14.69 4.75 14.25
CA LYS A 41 13.79 3.57 14.21
C LYS A 41 12.32 3.90 14.58
N PRO A 42 11.69 4.92 13.95
CA PRO A 42 10.30 5.25 14.23
C PRO A 42 9.36 4.08 13.86
N GLN A 43 8.29 3.89 14.64
CA GLN A 43 7.23 2.96 14.25
C GLN A 43 6.49 3.48 13.02
N VAL A 44 6.21 2.60 12.06
CA VAL A 44 5.52 2.92 10.81
C VAL A 44 4.27 2.07 10.70
N VAL A 45 3.13 2.72 10.43
CA VAL A 45 1.87 2.07 10.10
C VAL A 45 1.58 2.33 8.63
N LEU A 46 1.44 1.25 7.85
CA LEU A 46 1.13 1.29 6.42
C LEU A 46 -0.36 1.00 6.21
N ALA A 47 -1.04 1.88 5.49
CA ALA A 47 -2.42 1.65 5.07
C ALA A 47 -2.45 0.68 3.87
N SER A 48 -2.47 -0.62 4.16
CA SER A 48 -2.71 -1.66 3.15
C SER A 48 -4.20 -1.77 2.80
N SER A 49 -4.51 -2.60 1.80
CA SER A 49 -5.86 -2.82 1.28
C SER A 49 -6.17 -4.32 1.26
N SER A 50 -7.45 -4.69 1.43
CA SER A 50 -7.92 -6.06 1.24
C SER A 50 -7.80 -6.54 -0.22
N GLU A 51 -7.57 -5.64 -1.17
CA GLU A 51 -7.35 -5.94 -2.59
C GLU A 51 -6.15 -6.88 -2.82
N VAL A 52 -5.19 -6.97 -1.88
CA VAL A 52 -4.06 -7.90 -1.98
C VAL A 52 -4.47 -9.37 -2.00
N TYR A 53 -5.67 -9.68 -1.49
CA TYR A 53 -6.23 -11.04 -1.50
C TYR A 53 -6.89 -11.40 -2.83
N GLY A 54 -7.00 -10.44 -3.75
CA GLY A 54 -7.65 -10.66 -5.05
C GLY A 54 -9.14 -10.95 -4.93
N HIS A 55 -9.70 -11.61 -5.94
CA HIS A 55 -11.09 -12.04 -5.91
C HIS A 55 -11.26 -13.27 -5.01
N THR A 56 -11.97 -13.11 -3.91
CA THR A 56 -12.42 -14.22 -3.07
C THR A 56 -13.63 -14.89 -3.72
N ILE A 57 -13.58 -16.21 -3.91
CA ILE A 57 -14.78 -16.99 -4.23
C ILE A 57 -15.58 -17.15 -2.93
N GLU A 58 -16.76 -16.54 -2.85
CA GLU A 58 -17.63 -16.50 -1.66
C GLU A 58 -17.97 -17.87 -1.06
N SER A 59 -17.81 -18.97 -1.80
CA SER A 59 -18.15 -20.32 -1.33
C SER A 59 -17.20 -20.90 -0.27
N LEU A 60 -16.08 -20.25 0.07
CA LEU A 60 -15.12 -20.75 1.05
C LEU A 60 -15.25 -20.17 2.45
N LEU A 61 -16.18 -19.23 2.66
CA LEU A 61 -16.42 -18.62 3.96
C LEU A 61 -17.74 -19.17 4.53
N SER A 62 -17.67 -20.32 5.21
CA SER A 62 -18.66 -20.71 6.20
C SER A 62 -18.22 -20.18 7.56
N GLU A 63 -19.10 -19.43 8.24
CA GLU A 63 -18.98 -19.15 9.69
C GLU A 63 -18.93 -20.44 10.51
#